data_AF-A0A9X0GDR2-F1
#
_entry.id   AF-A0A9X0GDR2-F1
#
_cell.length_a   1.000
_cell.length_b   1.000
_cell.length_c   1.000
_cell.angle_alpha   90.00
_cell.angle_beta   90.00
_cell.angle_gamma   90.00
#
_symmetry.space_group_name_H-M   'P 1'
#
loop_
_entity.id
_entity.type
_entity.pdbx_description
1 polymer ?
#
loop_
_entity_poly.entity_id
_entity_poly.type
_entity_poly.pdbx_seq_one_letter_code
_entity_poly.pdbx_strand_id
1 'polypeptide(L)'
;MYTVKERSRTFIERFFEEKHIPSDIFVIKHKGLTHVIENGIVIDMIKQAPIEEQKVIEKQIRKIDFYNRDINHYLGFLANAYVQYHY
;
A
#
# COMPACT_ATOMS: atom_id res chain seq x y z
N MET A 1 15.16 -30.24 -14.74
CA MET A 1 14.06 -29.31 -15.06
C MET A 1 13.52 -28.78 -13.74
N TYR A 2 13.76 -27.51 -13.42
CA TYR A 2 13.10 -26.88 -12.28
C TYR A 2 11.71 -26.47 -12.73
N THR A 3 10.67 -27.06 -12.13
CA THR A 3 9.30 -26.58 -12.28
C THR A 3 9.24 -25.21 -11.61
N VAL A 4 9.21 -24.14 -12.42
CA VAL A 4 8.84 -22.81 -11.94
C VAL A 4 7.39 -22.95 -11.50
N LYS A 5 7.19 -23.14 -10.19
CA LYS A 5 5.87 -23.13 -9.57
C LYS A 5 5.35 -21.71 -9.80
N GLU A 6 4.47 -21.54 -10.77
CA GLU A 6 3.87 -20.27 -11.13
C GLU A 6 3.18 -19.72 -9.88
N ARG A 7 3.87 -18.82 -9.18
CA ARG A 7 3.35 -18.20 -7.96
C ARG A 7 2.25 -17.28 -8.44
N SER A 8 0.99 -17.65 -8.21
CA SER A 8 -0.13 -16.77 -8.56
C SER A 8 0.11 -15.42 -7.91
N ARG A 9 0.28 -14.36 -8.70
CA ARG A 9 0.50 -13.01 -8.18
C ARG A 9 -0.65 -12.65 -7.25
N THR A 10 -0.33 -12.01 -6.13
CA THR A 10 -1.37 -11.58 -5.19
C THR A 10 -2.25 -10.51 -5.84
N PHE A 11 -3.48 -10.35 -5.34
CA PHE A 11 -4.36 -9.27 -5.81
C PHE A 11 -3.67 -7.90 -5.72
N ILE A 12 -2.93 -7.67 -4.64
CA ILE A 12 -2.21 -6.42 -4.37
C ILE A 12 -1.16 -6.16 -5.46
N GLU A 13 -0.32 -7.14 -5.78
CA GLU A 13 0.69 -7.02 -6.85
C GLU A 13 0.03 -6.64 -8.18
N ARG A 14 -1.01 -7.38 -8.57
CA ARG A 14 -1.72 -7.12 -9.83
C ARG A 14 -2.39 -5.76 -9.85
N PHE A 15 -3.05 -5.38 -8.76
CA PHE A 15 -3.75 -4.11 -8.65
C PHE A 15 -2.80 -2.94 -8.86
N PHE A 16 -1.65 -2.94 -8.15
CA PHE A 16 -0.68 -1.86 -8.22
C PHE A 16 0.15 -1.85 -9.53
N GLU A 17 0.28 -2.99 -10.22
CA GLU A 17 0.89 -3.06 -11.56
C GLU A 17 -0.07 -2.58 -12.66
N GLU A 18 -1.35 -2.96 -12.60
CA GLU A 18 -2.34 -2.66 -13.63
C GLU A 18 -2.88 -1.22 -13.51
N LYS A 19 -3.13 -0.77 -12.27
CA LYS A 19 -3.55 0.60 -12.00
C LYS A 19 -2.31 1.49 -12.03
N HIS A 20 -2.24 2.36 -13.02
CA HIS A 20 -1.21 3.39 -13.11
C HIS A 20 -1.50 4.49 -12.08
N ILE A 21 -1.26 4.18 -10.80
CA ILE A 21 -1.51 5.10 -9.70
C ILE A 21 -0.52 6.27 -9.80
N PRO A 22 -0.99 7.53 -9.80
CA PRO A 22 -0.11 8.68 -9.80
C PRO A 22 0.85 8.64 -8.61
N SER A 23 2.12 8.95 -8.83
CA SER A 23 3.09 9.15 -7.75
C SER A 23 2.63 10.27 -6.83
N ASP A 24 2.76 10.07 -5.53
CA ASP A 24 2.38 11.03 -4.50
C ASP A 24 3.33 10.95 -3.30
N ILE A 25 3.42 12.03 -2.53
CA ILE A 25 4.32 12.17 -1.38
C ILE A 25 3.51 12.55 -0.14
N PHE A 26 3.61 11.72 0.88
CA PHE A 26 2.96 11.95 2.17
C PHE A 26 3.92 12.62 3.15
N VAL A 27 3.58 13.84 3.55
CA VAL A 27 4.33 14.59 4.57
C VAL A 27 3.63 14.43 5.92
N ILE A 28 4.25 13.70 6.84
CA ILE A 28 3.69 13.36 8.14
C ILE A 28 4.55 13.96 9.25
N LYS A 29 3.94 14.77 10.12
CA LYS A 29 4.62 15.34 11.29
C LYS A 29 4.31 14.49 12.52
N HIS A 30 5.34 13.98 13.18
CA HIS A 30 5.21 13.19 14.40
C HIS A 30 6.37 13.50 15.37
N LYS A 31 6.08 13.73 16.66
CA LYS A 31 7.07 14.03 17.71
C LYS A 31 8.11 15.10 17.35
N GLY A 32 7.69 16.14 16.62
CA GLY A 32 8.57 17.23 16.19
C GLY A 32 9.45 16.89 14.97
N LEU A 33 9.38 15.67 14.45
CA LEU A 33 10.03 15.25 13.21
C LEU A 33 9.06 15.32 12.03
N THR A 34 9.60 15.58 10.84
CA THR A 34 8.85 15.52 9.58
C THR A 34 9.31 14.30 8.79
N HIS A 35 8.40 13.36 8.59
CA HIS A 35 8.58 12.17 7.77
C HIS A 35 8.01 12.45 6.38
N VAL A 36 8.80 12.18 5.34
CA VAL A 36 8.39 12.31 3.94
C VAL A 36 8.41 10.92 3.35
N ILE A 37 7.24 10.41 2.95
CA ILE A 37 7.05 9.04 2.50
C ILE A 37 6.40 9.05 1.12
N GLU A 38 7.10 8.52 0.13
CA GLU A 38 6.55 8.32 -1.22
C GLU A 38 5.52 7.18 -1.22
N ASN A 39 4.47 7.30 -2.02
CA ASN A 39 3.43 6.28 -2.09
C ASN A 39 3.96 4.89 -2.51
N GLY A 40 5.01 4.84 -3.34
CA GLY A 40 5.71 3.61 -3.71
C GLY A 40 6.25 2.85 -2.50
N ILE A 41 6.79 3.55 -1.51
CA ILE A 41 7.29 2.95 -0.26
C ILE A 41 6.14 2.29 0.50
N VAL A 42 5.00 2.96 0.59
CA VAL A 42 3.80 2.42 1.25
C VAL A 42 3.32 1.17 0.53
N ILE A 43 3.30 1.18 -0.80
CA ILE A 43 2.92 0.02 -1.62
C ILE A 43 3.87 -1.16 -1.34
N ASP A 44 5.17 -0.93 -1.25
CA ASP A 44 6.13 -1.99 -0.97
C ASP A 44 6.02 -2.52 0.47
N MET A 45 5.69 -1.67 1.44
CA MET A 45 5.37 -2.10 2.80
C MET A 45 4.12 -2.99 2.82
N ILE A 46 3.08 -2.64 2.07
CA ILE A 46 1.87 -3.46 1.95
C ILE A 46 2.22 -4.84 1.38
N LYS A 47 3.06 -4.92 0.35
CA LYS A 47 3.50 -6.19 -0.24
C LYS A 47 4.30 -7.06 0.74
N GLN A 48 5.02 -6.43 1.68
CA GLN A 48 5.85 -7.12 2.69
C GLN A 48 5.08 -7.42 3.99
N ALA A 49 3.87 -6.89 4.16
CA ALA A 49 3.06 -7.08 5.35
C ALA A 49 2.60 -8.55 5.52
N PRO A 50 2.30 -9.00 6.74
CA PRO A 50 1.69 -10.32 6.97
C PRO A 50 0.42 -10.54 6.13
N ILE A 51 0.18 -11.80 5.72
CA ILE A 51 -0.94 -12.13 4.82
C ILE A 51 -2.31 -11.70 5.37
N GLU A 52 -2.50 -11.72 6.68
CA GLU A 52 -3.76 -11.29 7.30
C GLU A 52 -3.97 -9.77 7.18
N GLU A 53 -2.91 -8.98 7.28
CA GLU A 53 -2.98 -7.53 7.03
C GLU A 53 -3.23 -7.24 5.55
N GLN A 54 -2.55 -7.98 4.65
CA GLN A 54 -2.77 -7.86 3.22
C GLN A 54 -4.23 -8.11 2.83
N LYS A 55 -4.90 -9.12 3.40
CA LYS A 55 -6.33 -9.39 3.16
C LYS A 55 -7.23 -8.24 3.60
N VAL A 56 -6.93 -7.61 4.74
CA VAL A 56 -7.70 -6.46 5.24
C VAL A 56 -7.52 -5.27 4.31
N ILE A 57 -6.28 -5.00 3.89
CA ILE A 57 -5.93 -3.92 2.96
C ILE A 57 -6.60 -4.15 1.60
N GLU A 58 -6.50 -5.36 1.05
CA GLU A 58 -7.16 -5.77 -0.20
C GLU A 58 -8.67 -5.48 -0.15
N LYS A 59 -9.35 -5.83 0.95
CA LYS A 59 -10.79 -5.58 1.11
C LYS A 59 -11.12 -4.08 1.04
N GLN A 60 -10.25 -3.22 1.55
CA GLN A 60 -10.45 -1.76 1.45
C GLN A 60 -10.15 -1.24 0.06
N ILE A 61 -9.03 -1.68 -0.55
CA ILE A 61 -8.66 -1.32 -1.92
C ILE A 61 -9.79 -1.64 -2.89
N ARG A 62 -10.37 -2.86 -2.81
CA ARG A 62 -11.51 -3.26 -3.66
C ARG A 62 -12.71 -2.33 -3.53
N LYS A 63 -13.01 -1.83 -2.33
CA LYS A 63 -14.11 -0.87 -2.13
C LYS A 63 -13.79 0.48 -2.74
N ILE A 64 -12.58 0.99 -2.50
CA ILE A 64 -12.13 2.28 -3.03
C ILE A 64 -12.18 2.26 -4.57
N ASP A 65 -11.67 1.19 -5.17
CA ASP A 65 -11.68 0.97 -6.61
C ASP A 65 -13.10 0.86 -7.17
N PHE A 66 -14.00 0.12 -6.49
CA PHE A 66 -15.41 0.03 -6.89
C PHE A 66 -16.11 1.39 -6.92
N TYR A 67 -15.76 2.28 -5.99
CA TYR A 67 -16.29 3.65 -5.96
C TYR A 67 -15.48 4.64 -6.82
N ASN A 68 -14.49 4.15 -7.58
CA ASN A 68 -13.56 4.95 -8.38
C ASN A 68 -12.95 6.13 -7.60
N ARG A 69 -12.62 5.89 -6.33
CA ARG A 69 -12.04 6.89 -5.43
C ARG A 69 -10.52 6.91 -5.54
N ASP A 70 -9.94 8.03 -5.14
CA ASP A 70 -8.49 8.16 -5.07
C ASP A 70 -7.88 7.23 -4.00
N ILE A 71 -7.03 6.34 -4.47
CA ILE A 71 -6.30 5.37 -3.67
C ILE A 71 -5.18 6.01 -2.85
N ASN A 72 -4.59 7.12 -3.31
CA ASN A 72 -3.50 7.81 -2.61
C ASN A 72 -3.95 8.34 -1.26
N HIS A 73 -5.23 8.72 -1.11
CA HIS A 73 -5.77 9.11 0.19
C HIS A 73 -5.71 7.94 1.21
N TYR A 74 -5.99 6.70 0.77
CA TYR A 74 -5.88 5.54 1.65
C TYR A 74 -4.42 5.15 1.92
N LEU A 75 -3.54 5.26 0.92
CA LEU A 75 -2.10 5.05 1.12
C LEU A 75 -1.51 6.07 2.12
N GLY A 76 -1.93 7.33 2.04
CA GLY A 76 -1.53 8.37 3.01
C GLY A 76 -2.03 8.08 4.42
N PHE A 77 -3.25 7.52 4.57
CA PHE A 77 -3.75 7.04 5.85
C PHE A 77 -2.87 5.92 6.43
N LEU A 78 -2.49 4.94 5.61
CA LEU A 78 -1.60 3.84 6.03
C LEU A 78 -0.21 4.35 6.40
N ALA A 79 0.36 5.27 5.62
CA ALA A 79 1.65 5.90 5.91
C ALA A 79 1.62 6.65 7.24
N ASN A 80 0.55 7.41 7.49
CA ASN A 80 0.39 8.12 8.76
C ASN A 80 0.34 7.14 9.93
N ALA A 81 -0.51 6.11 9.84
CA ALA A 81 -0.63 5.09 10.89
C ALA A 81 0.74 4.45 11.18
N TYR A 82 1.48 4.04 10.14
CA TYR A 82 2.81 3.47 10.31
C TYR A 82 3.76 4.37 11.10
N VAL A 83 3.81 5.67 10.76
CA VAL A 83 4.64 6.63 11.49
C VAL A 83 4.23 6.74 12.95
N GLN A 84 2.91 6.80 13.24
CA GLN A 84 2.43 6.95 14.62
C GLN A 84 2.72 5.73 15.51
N TYR A 85 2.77 4.52 14.95
CA TYR A 85 2.99 3.29 15.71
C TYR A 85 4.46 2.88 15.83
N HIS A 86 5.33 3.34 14.92
CA HIS A 86 6.73 2.90 14.87
C HIS A 86 7.76 3.98 15.26
N TYR A 87 7.38 5.25 15.36
CA TYR A 87 8.24 6.36 15.77
C TYR A 87 7.73 7.01 17.06
#